data_AF-A0A1Q8L864-F1
#
_entry.id   AF-A0A1Q8L864-F1
#
_cell.length_a   1.000
_cell.length_b   1.000
_cell.length_c   1.000
_cell.angle_alpha   90.00
_cell.angle_beta   90.00
_cell.angle_gamma   90.00
#
_symmetry.space_group_name_H-M   'P 1'
#
loop_
_entity.id
_entity.type
_entity.pdbx_description
1 polymer ?
#
loop_
_entity_poly.entity_id
_entity_poly.type
_entity_poly.pdbx_seq_one_letter_code
_entity_poly.pdbx_strand_id
1 'polypeptide(L)'
;MQEPTKDTVPVRELFPRRICLRVASKSHVSMVLGDQAYDRGAWANRIGEDEPGVGYLFGDGIREPLRVRAGWVSDGAVKDLETFVTRTAPPADMAAPALTLPAPTDTLPEAHRKIGDAA
;
A
#
# COMPACT_ATOMS: atom_id res chain seq x y z
N MET A 1 2.39 13.89 -11.80
CA MET A 1 3.37 13.34 -12.74
C MET A 1 3.22 11.83 -12.76
N GLN A 2 2.82 11.24 -13.89
CA GLN A 2 2.59 9.78 -14.03
C GLN A 2 3.79 9.04 -14.64
N GLU A 3 4.79 9.77 -15.14
CA GLU A 3 6.01 9.19 -15.69
C GLU A 3 7.08 9.12 -14.59
N PRO A 4 7.57 7.92 -14.25
CA PRO A 4 8.61 7.75 -13.24
C PRO A 4 9.98 8.09 -13.85
N THR A 5 10.27 9.38 -14.03
CA THR A 5 11.59 9.83 -14.46
C THR A 5 12.55 9.88 -13.27
N LYS A 6 13.85 9.71 -13.56
CA LYS A 6 14.96 9.65 -12.59
C LYS A 6 15.02 10.84 -11.62
N ASP A 7 14.39 11.97 -11.97
CA ASP A 7 14.31 13.19 -11.16
C ASP A 7 13.05 13.30 -10.28
N THR A 8 12.03 12.47 -10.47
CA THR A 8 10.74 12.61 -9.77
C THR A 8 10.68 11.85 -8.44
N VAL A 9 11.62 10.93 -8.19
CA VAL A 9 11.70 10.19 -6.92
C VAL A 9 13.11 10.27 -6.32
N PRO A 10 13.56 11.46 -5.87
CA PRO A 10 14.81 11.61 -5.12
C PRO A 10 14.76 10.94 -3.72
N VAL A 11 13.61 10.35 -3.36
CA VAL A 11 13.31 9.80 -2.03
C VAL A 11 13.09 8.28 -2.07
N ARG A 12 13.73 7.58 -3.02
CA ARG A 12 13.61 6.12 -3.16
C ARG A 12 13.90 5.38 -1.86
N GLU A 13 14.78 5.89 -1.00
CA GLU A 13 15.18 5.25 0.26
C GLU A 13 14.16 5.40 1.41
N LEU A 14 13.22 6.37 1.37
CA LEU A 14 12.23 6.54 2.47
C LEU A 14 10.90 5.82 2.24
N PHE A 15 10.68 5.26 1.05
CA PHE A 15 9.47 4.52 0.71
C PHE A 15 9.78 3.03 0.56
N PRO A 16 9.77 2.28 1.67
CA PRO A 16 10.13 0.87 1.65
C PRO A 16 9.12 0.00 0.88
N ARG A 17 7.85 0.43 0.76
CA ARG A 17 6.79 -0.27 0.01
C ARG A 17 6.39 0.51 -1.23
N ARG A 18 6.39 -0.16 -2.38
CA ARG A 18 6.11 0.45 -3.68
C ARG A 18 5.11 -0.40 -4.45
N ILE A 19 4.20 0.26 -5.15
CA ILE A 19 3.20 -0.39 -5.99
C ILE A 19 3.36 0.07 -7.44
N CYS A 20 3.26 -0.87 -8.38
CA CYS A 20 3.29 -0.61 -9.82
C CYS A 20 2.04 -1.21 -10.44
N LEU A 21 1.17 -0.34 -10.97
CA LEU A 21 0.02 -0.73 -11.79
C LEU A 21 0.47 -1.07 -13.22
N ARG A 22 -0.47 -1.39 -14.10
CA ARG A 22 -0.17 -1.68 -15.52
C ARG A 22 0.73 -0.59 -16.14
N VAL A 23 1.83 -1.03 -16.74
CA VAL A 23 2.78 -0.16 -17.48
C VAL A 23 3.00 -0.70 -18.89
N ALA A 24 3.37 0.16 -19.83
CA ALA A 24 3.58 -0.26 -21.22
C ALA A 24 4.91 -1.00 -21.46
N SER A 25 5.95 -0.72 -20.65
CA SER A 25 7.31 -1.22 -20.89
C SER A 25 7.91 -1.92 -19.66
N LYS A 26 8.81 -2.87 -19.91
CA LYS A 26 9.59 -3.54 -18.86
C LYS A 26 10.44 -2.54 -18.07
N SER A 27 11.01 -1.53 -18.73
CA SER A 27 11.89 -0.55 -18.07
C SER A 27 11.15 0.27 -17.02
N HIS A 28 9.86 0.58 -17.22
CA HIS A 28 9.05 1.28 -16.21
C HIS A 28 8.86 0.46 -14.92
N VAL A 29 8.84 -0.88 -15.01
CA VAL A 29 8.77 -1.74 -13.82
C VAL A 29 9.99 -1.56 -12.94
N SER A 30 11.19 -1.62 -13.54
CA SER A 30 12.46 -1.43 -12.82
C SER A 30 12.58 -0.01 -12.25
N MET A 31 12.00 0.99 -12.93
CA MET A 31 11.95 2.36 -12.43
C MET A 31 11.06 2.51 -11.17
N VAL A 32 9.94 1.79 -11.08
CA VAL A 32 8.99 1.91 -9.96
C VAL A 32 9.33 0.96 -8.81
N LEU A 33 9.60 -0.31 -9.10
CA LEU A 33 9.79 -1.36 -8.09
C LEU A 33 11.28 -1.70 -7.82
N GLY A 34 12.20 -1.21 -8.65
CA GLY A 34 13.62 -1.52 -8.59
C GLY A 34 14.03 -2.67 -9.52
N ASP A 35 15.33 -2.76 -9.80
CA ASP A 35 15.87 -3.65 -10.84
C ASP A 35 15.59 -5.13 -10.57
N GLN A 36 15.56 -5.53 -9.29
CA GLN A 36 15.34 -6.91 -8.85
C GLN A 36 13.86 -7.34 -8.90
N ALA A 37 12.91 -6.40 -8.98
CA ALA A 37 11.50 -6.72 -8.87
C ALA A 37 10.96 -7.48 -10.09
N TYR A 38 11.44 -7.13 -11.30
CA TYR A 38 11.01 -7.79 -12.52
C TYR A 38 11.45 -9.26 -12.57
N ASP A 39 12.69 -9.52 -12.18
CA ASP A 39 13.26 -10.88 -12.17
C ASP A 39 12.64 -11.75 -11.07
N ARG A 40 12.10 -11.12 -10.01
CA ARG A 40 11.30 -11.78 -8.96
C ARG A 40 9.83 -12.00 -9.33
N GLY A 41 9.40 -11.64 -10.54
CA GLY A 41 8.04 -11.93 -11.04
C GLY A 41 7.07 -10.75 -11.08
N ALA A 42 7.52 -9.51 -10.83
CA ALA A 42 6.66 -8.32 -10.95
C ALA A 42 6.44 -7.89 -12.41
N TRP A 43 5.74 -8.68 -13.22
CA TRP A 43 5.53 -8.36 -14.63
C TRP A 43 4.35 -7.42 -14.86
N ALA A 44 4.44 -6.19 -14.34
CA ALA A 44 3.38 -5.19 -14.47
C ALA A 44 3.12 -4.76 -15.94
N ASN A 45 4.07 -5.03 -16.85
CA ASN A 45 3.90 -4.85 -18.29
C ASN A 45 3.10 -5.96 -18.99
N ARG A 46 2.84 -7.07 -18.31
CA ARG A 46 2.02 -8.17 -18.82
C ARG A 46 0.57 -8.11 -18.32
N ILE A 47 0.22 -7.11 -17.51
CA ILE A 47 -1.16 -6.92 -17.04
C ILE A 47 -2.02 -6.48 -18.23
N GLY A 48 -3.11 -7.21 -18.48
CA GLY A 48 -4.06 -6.93 -19.55
C GLY A 48 -4.86 -5.64 -19.31
N GLU A 49 -5.49 -5.12 -20.37
CA GLU A 49 -6.35 -3.93 -20.26
C GLU A 49 -7.70 -4.24 -19.61
N ASP A 50 -8.09 -5.52 -19.62
CA ASP A 50 -9.26 -6.10 -18.98
C ASP A 50 -9.12 -6.24 -17.46
N GLU A 51 -7.96 -5.91 -16.91
CA GLU A 51 -7.64 -6.01 -15.48
C GLU A 51 -7.45 -4.63 -14.81
N PRO A 52 -8.48 -3.77 -14.74
CA PRO A 52 -8.36 -2.46 -14.11
C PRO A 52 -8.04 -2.60 -12.61
N GLY A 53 -7.10 -1.78 -12.15
CA GLY A 53 -6.66 -1.73 -10.76
C GLY A 53 -5.71 -2.86 -10.35
N VAL A 54 -5.32 -3.76 -11.25
CA VAL A 54 -4.31 -4.79 -10.94
C VAL A 54 -2.91 -4.20 -11.01
N GLY A 55 -2.07 -4.62 -10.05
CA GLY A 55 -0.67 -4.22 -9.98
C GLY A 55 0.16 -5.16 -9.11
N TYR A 56 1.44 -4.84 -8.98
CA TYR A 56 2.38 -5.55 -8.12
C TYR A 56 2.88 -4.64 -7.00
N LEU A 57 2.85 -5.17 -5.78
CA LEU A 57 3.41 -4.56 -4.59
C LEU A 57 4.76 -5.22 -4.27
N PHE A 58 5.81 -4.43 -4.11
CA PHE A 58 7.13 -4.92 -3.73
C PHE A 58 7.79 -3.97 -2.75
N GLY A 59 8.53 -4.51 -1.77
CA GLY A 59 9.10 -3.68 -0.73
C GLY A 59 9.49 -4.42 0.55
N ASP A 60 9.82 -3.64 1.57
CA ASP A 60 10.27 -4.15 2.86
C ASP A 60 9.24 -5.07 3.53
N GLY A 61 9.75 -6.18 4.07
CA GLY A 61 8.96 -7.30 4.58
C GLY A 61 8.35 -8.23 3.52
N ILE A 62 8.48 -7.93 2.21
CA ILE A 62 7.90 -8.70 1.11
C ILE A 62 9.03 -9.26 0.23
N ARG A 63 9.28 -10.57 0.35
CA ARG A 63 10.36 -11.24 -0.38
C ARG A 63 10.07 -11.41 -1.88
N GLU A 64 8.80 -11.60 -2.21
CA GLU A 64 8.29 -11.85 -3.56
C GLU A 64 7.20 -10.82 -3.91
N PRO A 65 7.23 -10.21 -5.11
CA PRO A 65 6.21 -9.27 -5.54
C PRO A 65 4.79 -9.83 -5.40
N LEU A 66 3.94 -9.12 -4.67
CA LEU A 66 2.55 -9.51 -4.45
C LEU A 66 1.66 -8.91 -5.53
N ARG A 67 0.90 -9.75 -6.24
CA ARG A 67 -0.13 -9.28 -7.17
C ARG A 67 -1.35 -8.81 -6.36
N VAL A 68 -1.74 -7.57 -6.53
CA VAL A 68 -2.86 -6.93 -5.81
C VAL A 68 -3.86 -6.35 -6.79
N ARG A 69 -5.12 -6.26 -6.39
CA ARG A 69 -6.18 -5.55 -7.12
C ARG A 69 -6.75 -4.44 -6.25
N ALA A 70 -6.58 -3.20 -6.68
CA ALA A 70 -7.18 -2.05 -6.03
C ALA A 70 -8.70 -2.10 -6.20
N GLY A 71 -9.43 -1.76 -5.12
CA GLY A 71 -10.87 -1.54 -5.21
C GLY A 71 -11.17 -0.34 -6.10
N TRP A 72 -12.19 -0.45 -6.94
CA TRP A 72 -12.67 0.68 -7.71
C TRP A 72 -13.56 1.56 -6.83
N VAL A 73 -13.27 2.85 -6.78
CA VAL A 73 -14.07 3.84 -6.07
C VAL A 73 -14.48 4.90 -7.10
N SER A 74 -15.77 5.22 -7.15
CA SER A 74 -16.28 6.25 -8.05
C SER A 74 -16.02 7.66 -7.49
N ASP A 75 -15.90 8.65 -8.36
CA ASP A 75 -15.78 10.06 -7.95
C ASP A 75 -16.98 10.52 -7.10
N GLY A 76 -18.17 9.97 -7.37
CA GLY A 76 -19.37 10.19 -6.55
C GLY A 76 -19.20 9.70 -5.12
N ALA A 77 -18.67 8.49 -4.92
CA ALA A 77 -18.38 7.96 -3.59
C ALA A 77 -17.31 8.78 -2.85
N VAL A 78 -16.33 9.33 -3.57
CA VAL A 78 -15.35 10.28 -2.99
C VAL A 78 -16.05 11.56 -2.54
N LYS A 79 -16.97 12.10 -3.35
CA LYS A 79 -17.75 13.30 -2.99
C LYS A 79 -18.70 13.06 -1.82
N ASP A 80 -19.29 11.87 -1.73
CA ASP A 80 -20.12 11.46 -0.60
C ASP A 80 -19.29 11.35 0.68
N LEU A 81 -18.09 10.77 0.60
CA LEU A 81 -17.14 10.70 1.71
C LEU A 81 -16.68 12.10 2.15
N GLU A 82 -16.33 12.97 1.20
CA GLU A 82 -15.98 14.37 1.48
C GLU A 82 -17.12 15.07 2.21
N THR A 83 -18.36 14.90 1.71
CA THR A 83 -19.54 15.48 2.34
C THR A 83 -19.75 14.90 3.72
N PHE A 84 -19.60 13.59 3.92
CA PHE A 84 -19.71 12.96 5.23
C PHE A 84 -18.70 13.50 6.25
N VAL A 85 -17.43 13.63 5.86
CA VAL A 85 -16.35 14.12 6.73
C VAL A 85 -16.49 15.62 7.01
N THR A 86 -16.97 16.40 6.03
CA THR A 86 -17.04 17.87 6.11
C THR A 86 -18.40 18.37 6.62
N ARG A 87 -19.42 17.50 6.69
CA ARG A 87 -20.73 17.76 7.31
C ARG A 87 -20.56 17.82 8.82
N THR A 88 -19.96 18.92 9.25
CA THR A 88 -20.02 19.50 10.58
C THR A 88 -19.43 18.62 11.68
N ALA A 89 -18.16 18.87 12.04
CA ALA A 89 -17.83 18.81 13.46
C ALA A 89 -18.82 19.75 14.16
N PRO A 90 -19.61 19.30 15.15
CA PRO A 90 -20.39 20.21 15.97
C PRO A 90 -19.45 21.31 16.49
N PRO A 91 -19.92 22.56 16.73
CA PRO A 91 -19.18 23.43 17.65
C PRO A 91 -18.86 22.59 18.89
N ALA A 92 -17.65 22.73 19.43
CA ALA A 92 -17.02 21.84 20.42
C ALA A 92 -17.78 21.62 21.75
N ASP A 93 -19.05 22.04 21.85
CA ASP A 93 -19.95 21.89 22.99
C ASP A 93 -20.82 20.62 22.94
N MET A 94 -20.82 19.84 21.85
CA MET A 94 -21.44 18.52 21.86
C MET A 94 -20.36 17.45 21.95
N ALA A 95 -20.08 17.02 23.18
CA ALA A 95 -19.26 15.85 23.46
C ALA A 95 -19.80 14.65 22.68
N ALA A 96 -19.16 14.31 21.56
CA ALA A 96 -19.39 13.04 20.89
C ALA A 96 -19.13 11.93 21.92
N PRO A 97 -20.00 10.93 22.06
CA PRO A 97 -19.73 9.83 22.98
C PRO A 97 -18.46 9.14 22.48
N ALA A 98 -17.37 9.32 23.23
CA ALA A 98 -16.12 8.64 22.97
C ALA A 98 -16.41 7.13 23.06
N LEU A 99 -16.52 6.47 21.91
CA LEU A 99 -16.58 5.02 21.87
C LEU A 99 -15.23 4.53 22.38
N THR A 100 -15.24 3.99 23.60
CA THR A 100 -14.04 3.40 24.20
C THR A 100 -13.67 2.20 23.34
N LEU A 101 -12.63 2.36 22.52
CA LEU A 101 -12.05 1.23 21.81
C LEU A 101 -11.62 0.20 22.86
N PRO A 102 -12.00 -1.08 22.72
CA PRO A 102 -11.51 -2.10 23.63
C PRO A 102 -9.98 -2.09 23.58
N ALA A 103 -9.36 -2.02 24.76
CA ALA A 103 -7.92 -2.08 24.87
C ALA A 103 -7.42 -3.31 24.11
N PRO A 104 -6.33 -3.20 23.33
CA PRO A 104 -5.76 -4.36 22.68
C PRO A 104 -5.50 -5.42 23.75
N THR A 105 -6.11 -6.59 23.60
CA THR A 105 -5.89 -7.71 24.51
C THR A 105 -4.41 -8.04 24.45
N ASP A 106 -3.68 -7.77 25.53
CA ASP A 106 -2.24 -8.03 25.66
C ASP A 106 -1.95 -9.53 25.86
N THR A 107 -2.65 -10.37 25.12
CA THR A 107 -2.31 -11.79 24.99
C THR A 107 -1.53 -11.95 23.70
N LEU A 108 -0.23 -11.66 23.77
CA LEU A 108 0.73 -12.30 22.88
C LEU A 108 0.63 -13.82 23.14
N PRO A 109 0.36 -14.67 22.14
CA PRO A 109 0.54 -16.11 22.33
C PRO A 109 2.02 -16.37 22.62
N GLU A 110 2.32 -16.88 23.82
CA GLU A 110 3.63 -17.40 24.21
C GLU A 110 3.97 -18.63 23.35
N ALA A 111 4.45 -18.39 22.14
CA ALA A 111 5.15 -19.40 21.37
C ALA A 111 6.20 -18.70 20.53
N HIS A 112 7.42 -19.22 20.55
CA HIS A 112 8.59 -18.80 19.76
C HIS A 112 9.50 -17.72 20.36
N ARG A 113 10.02 -17.95 21.58
CA ARG A 113 11.39 -17.50 21.89
C ARG A 113 12.09 -18.38 22.92
N LYS A 114 12.79 -19.43 22.45
CA LYS A 114 14.14 -19.83 22.90
C LYS A 114 14.68 -20.94 21.98
N ILE A 115 15.33 -20.55 20.90
CA ILE A 115 16.43 -21.32 20.31
C ILE A 115 17.62 -20.38 20.31
N GLY A 116 18.65 -20.73 21.09
CA GLY A 116 19.92 -20.05 21.14
C GLY A 116 20.26 -19.47 22.51
N ASP A 117 20.74 -20.31 23.42
CA ASP A 117 21.88 -19.96 24.28
C ASP A 117 22.67 -21.23 24.63
N ALA A 118 23.89 -21.27 24.10
CA ALA A 118 25.14 -21.88 24.57
C ALA A 118 25.14 -23.27 25.25
N ALA A 119 25.75 -24.25 24.56
CA ALA A 119 27.03 -24.89 24.94
C ALA A 119 27.52 -25.81 23.80
#